data_AF-A0AAE3LE96-F1
#
_entry.id   AF-A0AAE3LE96-F1
#
_cell.length_a   1.000
_cell.length_b   1.000
_cell.length_c   1.000
_cell.angle_alpha   90.00
_cell.angle_beta   90.00
_cell.angle_gamma   90.00
#
_symmetry.space_group_name_H-M   'P 1'
#
loop_
_entity.id
_entity.type
_entity.pdbx_description
1 polymer ?
#
loop_
_entity_poly.entity_id
_entity_poly.type
_entity_poly.pdbx_seq_one_letter_code
_entity_poly.pdbx_strand_id
1 'polypeptide(L)'
;MDPVEPPSGEIDSEFEALEAAAAAGRPLFRGTHHYDSATVERTYYVEDGVLNVETVYLDGGTEIVTVTESWLLEDDHLRHTGEPLAQFCRRHHFEEPATDVRYCLDESAAEDDPFPDPEIESTFQPATTVSVEEGAALRYEGIHRAGEARVERSFFVNDTDACIRVRTTYFWDDERLGSLDRTRDLLEDGEFVATTGEPVEAFCRRTHLVDPESDVRYCARLGTNSMGSPEAGDERQPEGTDRW
;
A
#
# COMPACT_ATOMS: atom_id res chain seq x y z
N MET A 1 28.31 -5.10 -20.03
CA MET A 1 27.76 -6.38 -20.55
C MET A 1 26.26 -6.18 -20.55
N ASP A 2 25.55 -6.59 -21.59
CA ASP A 2 24.08 -6.57 -21.53
C ASP A 2 23.64 -7.52 -20.40
N PRO A 3 22.71 -7.11 -19.52
CA PRO A 3 22.22 -7.98 -18.47
C PRO A 3 21.53 -9.18 -19.12
N VAL A 4 22.06 -10.37 -18.86
CA VAL A 4 21.46 -11.63 -19.30
C VAL A 4 20.19 -11.80 -18.47
N GLU A 5 19.03 -11.73 -19.14
CA GLU A 5 17.77 -11.99 -18.48
C GLU A 5 17.76 -13.43 -17.93
N PRO A 6 17.59 -13.62 -16.62
CA PRO A 6 17.56 -14.97 -16.06
C PRO A 6 16.33 -15.68 -16.63
N PRO A 7 16.50 -16.88 -17.22
CA PRO A 7 15.37 -17.61 -17.75
C PRO A 7 14.41 -17.96 -16.61
N SER A 8 13.12 -17.61 -16.77
CA SER A 8 12.09 -17.80 -15.74
C SER A 8 11.92 -19.24 -15.24
N GLY A 9 12.41 -20.23 -15.99
CA GLY A 9 12.43 -21.64 -15.60
C GLY A 9 13.58 -22.06 -14.69
N GLU A 10 14.54 -21.17 -14.40
CA GLU A 10 15.68 -21.43 -13.50
C GLU A 10 15.55 -20.71 -12.15
N ILE A 11 14.53 -19.86 -11.99
CA ILE A 11 14.25 -19.17 -10.73
C ILE A 11 13.46 -20.12 -9.84
N ASP A 12 14.05 -20.52 -8.71
CA ASP A 12 13.35 -21.30 -7.70
C ASP A 12 12.41 -20.38 -6.93
N SER A 13 11.12 -20.72 -6.90
CA SER A 13 10.09 -19.86 -6.32
C SER A 13 9.19 -20.65 -5.39
N GLU A 14 9.13 -20.22 -4.14
CA GLU A 14 8.30 -20.84 -3.11
C GLU A 14 7.29 -19.83 -2.55
N PHE A 15 6.09 -20.32 -2.24
CA PHE A 15 5.07 -19.52 -1.59
C PHE A 15 4.35 -20.37 -0.54
N GLU A 16 4.41 -19.93 0.71
CA GLU A 16 3.81 -20.61 1.84
C GLU A 16 2.73 -19.76 2.52
N ALA A 17 1.64 -20.43 2.91
CA ALA A 17 0.69 -19.88 3.86
C ALA A 17 1.15 -20.26 5.27
N LEU A 18 1.28 -19.27 6.14
CA LEU A 18 1.74 -19.48 7.50
C LEU A 18 0.54 -19.85 8.38
N GLU A 19 0.55 -21.08 8.91
CA GLU A 19 -0.47 -21.51 9.88
C GLU A 19 -0.21 -20.83 11.24
N ALA A 20 -0.74 -19.63 11.43
CA ALA A 20 -0.92 -19.02 12.74
C ALA A 20 -2.20 -18.17 12.75
N ALA A 21 -2.96 -18.23 13.85
CA ALA A 21 -4.15 -17.43 14.05
C ALA A 21 -3.88 -15.96 13.69
N ALA A 22 -4.70 -15.40 12.79
CA ALA A 22 -4.59 -14.04 12.27
C ALA A 22 -4.64 -13.00 13.39
N ALA A 23 -3.49 -12.74 14.01
CA ALA A 23 -3.28 -11.59 14.87
C ALA A 23 -2.71 -10.48 13.99
N ALA A 24 -3.21 -9.26 14.17
CA ALA A 24 -2.73 -8.09 13.45
C ALA A 24 -1.21 -7.96 13.55
N GLY A 25 -0.56 -7.61 12.43
CA GLY A 25 0.89 -7.46 12.32
C GLY A 25 1.69 -8.76 12.24
N ARG A 26 1.04 -9.94 12.21
CA ARG A 26 1.74 -11.21 11.95
C ARG A 26 1.77 -11.56 10.47
N PRO A 27 2.89 -12.13 9.98
CA PRO A 27 2.96 -12.72 8.65
C PRO A 27 1.87 -13.77 8.43
N LEU A 28 1.13 -13.61 7.34
CA LEU A 28 0.10 -14.53 6.85
C LEU A 28 0.64 -15.41 5.73
N PHE A 29 1.47 -14.83 4.86
CA PHE A 29 2.11 -15.55 3.77
C PHE A 29 3.57 -15.14 3.67
N ARG A 30 4.39 -16.04 3.17
CA ARG A 30 5.75 -15.75 2.73
C ARG A 30 5.96 -16.28 1.33
N GLY A 31 6.76 -15.56 0.57
CA GLY A 31 7.23 -16.03 -0.71
C GLY A 31 8.72 -15.75 -0.87
N THR A 32 9.40 -16.59 -1.64
CA THR A 32 10.81 -16.40 -1.95
C THR A 32 11.06 -16.66 -3.43
N HIS A 33 11.90 -15.83 -4.06
CA HIS A 33 12.54 -16.14 -5.33
C HIS A 33 14.04 -16.28 -5.12
N HIS A 34 14.64 -17.30 -5.71
CA HIS A 34 16.07 -17.53 -5.61
C HIS A 34 16.65 -17.89 -6.98
N TYR A 35 17.75 -17.22 -7.33
CA TYR A 35 18.52 -17.49 -8.53
C TYR A 35 19.98 -17.04 -8.34
N ASP A 36 20.91 -17.99 -8.46
CA ASP A 36 22.35 -17.78 -8.18
C ASP A 36 22.59 -17.13 -6.80
N SER A 37 23.15 -15.92 -6.74
CA SER A 37 23.36 -15.18 -5.49
C SER A 37 22.17 -14.31 -5.08
N ALA A 38 21.21 -14.08 -5.98
CA ALA A 38 20.03 -13.24 -5.73
C ALA A 38 18.96 -13.99 -4.94
N THR A 39 18.45 -13.33 -3.90
CA THR A 39 17.31 -13.81 -3.11
C THR A 39 16.33 -12.67 -2.89
N VAL A 40 15.06 -12.93 -3.13
CA VAL A 40 13.96 -11.97 -2.93
C VAL A 40 13.03 -12.59 -1.92
N GLU A 41 12.87 -11.97 -0.76
CA GLU A 41 11.98 -12.44 0.29
C GLU A 41 10.76 -11.54 0.38
N ARG A 42 9.56 -12.11 0.35
CA ARG A 42 8.30 -11.37 0.51
C ARG A 42 7.57 -11.81 1.75
N THR A 43 7.18 -10.86 2.58
CA THR A 43 6.35 -11.09 3.76
C THR A 43 5.04 -10.34 3.63
N TYR A 44 3.93 -11.08 3.67
CA TYR A 44 2.57 -10.54 3.59
C TYR A 44 1.96 -10.54 4.98
N TYR A 45 1.49 -9.39 5.47
CA TYR A 45 0.84 -9.30 6.77
C TYR A 45 -0.29 -8.29 6.76
N VAL A 46 -1.29 -8.49 7.60
CA VAL A 46 -2.42 -7.56 7.73
C VAL A 46 -2.31 -6.76 9.01
N GLU A 47 -2.42 -5.45 8.88
CA GLU A 47 -2.49 -4.53 10.01
C GLU A 47 -3.58 -3.48 9.74
N ASP A 48 -4.52 -3.34 10.69
CA ASP A 48 -5.60 -2.36 10.64
C ASP A 48 -6.36 -2.28 9.30
N GLY A 49 -6.73 -3.43 8.73
CA GLY A 49 -7.48 -3.50 7.46
C GLY A 49 -6.65 -3.18 6.21
N VAL A 50 -5.32 -3.21 6.33
CA VAL A 50 -4.39 -3.03 5.21
C VAL A 50 -3.55 -4.29 5.10
N LEU A 51 -3.48 -4.87 3.91
CA LEU A 51 -2.44 -5.81 3.55
C LEU A 51 -1.17 -5.02 3.31
N ASN A 52 -0.10 -5.36 4.03
CA ASN A 52 1.25 -4.88 3.78
C ASN A 52 2.08 -6.03 3.19
N VAL A 53 2.93 -5.70 2.23
CA VAL A 53 3.87 -6.61 1.59
C VAL A 53 5.24 -5.99 1.69
N GLU A 54 6.10 -6.60 2.50
CA GLU A 54 7.50 -6.22 2.62
C GLU A 54 8.31 -7.13 1.69
N THR A 55 9.01 -6.53 0.73
CA THR A 55 9.90 -7.24 -0.20
C THR A 55 11.35 -6.86 0.09
N VAL A 56 12.13 -7.83 0.55
CA VAL A 56 13.55 -7.68 0.84
C VAL A 56 14.35 -8.25 -0.33
N TYR A 57 15.20 -7.42 -0.94
CA TYR A 57 16.08 -7.81 -2.04
C TYR A 57 17.49 -8.06 -1.50
N LEU A 58 18.06 -9.24 -1.77
CA LEU A 58 19.35 -9.69 -1.25
C LEU A 58 20.26 -10.15 -2.41
N ASP A 59 21.56 -9.84 -2.33
CA ASP A 59 22.61 -10.45 -3.16
C ASP A 59 23.71 -11.04 -2.28
N GLY A 60 24.01 -12.33 -2.46
CA GLY A 60 24.97 -13.06 -1.64
C GLY A 60 24.64 -13.07 -0.14
N GLY A 61 23.36 -12.85 0.22
CA GLY A 61 22.88 -12.72 1.59
C GLY A 61 23.04 -11.34 2.22
N THR A 62 23.45 -10.32 1.46
CA THR A 62 23.46 -8.92 1.91
C THR A 62 22.20 -8.20 1.44
N GLU A 63 21.50 -7.53 2.35
CA GLU A 63 20.33 -6.72 2.01
C GLU A 63 20.75 -5.54 1.14
N ILE A 64 20.15 -5.45 -0.04
CA ILE A 64 20.29 -4.33 -0.96
C ILE A 64 19.28 -3.25 -0.56
N VAL A 65 18.00 -3.63 -0.48
CA VAL A 65 16.89 -2.74 -0.13
C VAL A 65 15.69 -3.54 0.37
N THR A 66 14.85 -2.87 1.14
CA THR A 66 13.51 -3.32 1.50
C THR A 66 12.47 -2.38 0.90
N VAL A 67 11.54 -2.92 0.11
CA VAL A 67 10.42 -2.18 -0.48
C VAL A 67 9.12 -2.62 0.18
N THR A 68 8.36 -1.65 0.69
CA THR A 68 7.04 -1.91 1.26
C THR A 68 5.94 -1.50 0.29
N GLU A 69 4.94 -2.36 0.18
CA GLU A 69 3.73 -2.15 -0.59
C GLU A 69 2.51 -2.37 0.29
N SER A 70 1.39 -1.75 -0.06
CA SER A 70 0.17 -1.85 0.74
C SER A 70 -1.06 -1.92 -0.15
N TRP A 71 -2.13 -2.57 0.33
CA TRP A 71 -3.45 -2.60 -0.29
C TRP A 71 -4.55 -2.54 0.75
N LEU A 72 -5.59 -1.76 0.48
CA LEU A 72 -6.78 -1.71 1.33
C LEU A 72 -7.57 -3.02 1.26
N LEU A 73 -7.98 -3.50 2.42
CA LEU A 73 -8.88 -4.63 2.56
C LEU A 73 -10.29 -4.19 2.96
N GLU A 74 -11.26 -4.95 2.49
CA GLU A 74 -12.60 -5.05 3.06
C GLU A 74 -12.78 -6.51 3.47
N ASP A 75 -12.85 -6.76 4.78
CA ASP A 75 -12.73 -8.09 5.38
C ASP A 75 -11.44 -8.81 4.91
N ASP A 76 -11.57 -9.97 4.26
CA ASP A 76 -10.49 -10.79 3.70
C ASP A 76 -10.33 -10.63 2.18
N HIS A 77 -10.82 -9.52 1.62
CA HIS A 77 -10.75 -9.23 0.19
C HIS A 77 -10.07 -7.89 -0.06
N LEU A 78 -9.38 -7.77 -1.19
CA LEU A 78 -8.93 -6.48 -1.69
C LEU A 78 -10.14 -5.59 -1.96
N ARG A 79 -10.18 -4.41 -1.33
CA ARG A 79 -11.30 -3.48 -1.47
C ARG A 79 -11.55 -3.04 -2.91
N HIS A 80 -10.49 -2.89 -3.69
CA HIS A 80 -10.57 -2.32 -5.04
C HIS A 80 -11.00 -3.33 -6.10
N THR A 81 -10.59 -4.59 -5.95
CA THR A 81 -10.85 -5.63 -6.95
C THR A 81 -11.88 -6.66 -6.49
N GLY A 82 -12.20 -6.69 -5.19
CA GLY A 82 -12.95 -7.77 -4.56
C GLY A 82 -12.20 -9.11 -4.60
N GLU A 83 -10.89 -9.11 -4.86
CA GLU A 83 -10.09 -10.34 -4.96
C GLU A 83 -9.81 -10.90 -3.55
N PRO A 84 -10.02 -12.20 -3.28
CA PRO A 84 -9.68 -12.80 -2.00
C PRO A 84 -8.20 -12.65 -1.66
N LEU A 85 -7.89 -12.34 -0.41
CA LEU A 85 -6.53 -12.03 0.06
C LEU A 85 -5.51 -13.11 -0.32
N ALA A 86 -5.81 -14.37 -0.04
CA ALA A 86 -4.91 -15.48 -0.33
C ALA A 86 -4.63 -15.65 -1.84
N GLN A 87 -5.63 -15.37 -2.67
CA GLN A 87 -5.50 -15.42 -4.12
C GLN A 87 -4.63 -14.27 -4.62
N PHE A 88 -4.89 -13.06 -4.14
CA PHE A 88 -4.10 -11.88 -4.46
C PHE A 88 -2.62 -12.08 -4.08
N CYS A 89 -2.33 -12.44 -2.83
CA CYS A 89 -0.94 -12.60 -2.35
C CYS A 89 -0.17 -13.62 -3.19
N ARG A 90 -0.81 -14.75 -3.52
CA ARG A 90 -0.20 -15.78 -4.36
C ARG A 90 0.04 -15.27 -5.79
N ARG A 91 -0.92 -14.60 -6.41
CA ARG A 91 -0.78 -14.05 -7.76
C ARG A 91 0.32 -12.99 -7.80
N HIS A 92 0.29 -12.05 -6.86
CA HIS A 92 1.30 -11.00 -6.70
C HIS A 92 2.72 -11.58 -6.58
N HIS A 93 2.89 -12.63 -5.78
CA HIS A 93 4.19 -13.26 -5.64
C HIS A 93 4.74 -13.82 -6.96
N PHE A 94 3.89 -14.42 -7.80
CA PHE A 94 4.32 -15.06 -9.05
C PHE A 94 4.17 -14.17 -10.29
N GLU A 95 3.90 -12.88 -10.14
CA GLU A 95 3.60 -11.99 -11.27
C GLU A 95 4.83 -11.78 -12.17
N GLU A 96 5.98 -11.37 -11.61
CA GLU A 96 7.21 -11.17 -12.38
C GLU A 96 8.52 -11.59 -11.65
N PRO A 97 8.74 -12.88 -11.34
CA PRO A 97 9.94 -13.34 -10.62
C PRO A 97 11.27 -12.95 -11.28
N ALA A 98 11.30 -12.89 -12.62
CA ALA A 98 12.50 -12.49 -13.37
C ALA A 98 12.83 -11.01 -13.21
N THR A 99 11.82 -10.15 -13.04
CA THR A 99 12.02 -8.72 -12.76
C THR A 99 12.62 -8.55 -11.37
N ASP A 100 12.14 -9.28 -10.37
CA ASP A 100 12.67 -9.21 -9.01
C ASP A 100 14.11 -9.67 -8.90
N VAL A 101 14.43 -10.82 -9.50
CA VAL A 101 15.80 -11.34 -9.51
C VAL A 101 16.74 -10.38 -10.25
N ARG A 102 16.29 -9.77 -11.35
CA ARG A 102 17.08 -8.77 -12.08
C ARG A 102 17.38 -7.57 -11.20
N TYR A 103 16.43 -7.12 -10.39
CA TYR A 103 16.62 -6.01 -9.45
C TYR A 103 17.74 -6.32 -8.43
N CYS A 104 17.84 -7.56 -7.93
CA CYS A 104 18.95 -7.97 -7.07
C CYS A 104 20.31 -7.95 -7.77
N LEU A 105 20.36 -8.35 -9.04
CA LEU A 105 21.60 -8.54 -9.79
C LEU A 105 22.10 -7.26 -10.49
N ASP A 106 21.23 -6.27 -10.65
CA ASP A 106 21.58 -4.99 -11.25
C ASP A 106 22.07 -4.03 -10.18
N GLU A 107 23.40 -3.90 -10.06
CA GLU A 107 24.07 -2.96 -9.14
C GLU A 107 23.62 -1.50 -9.33
N SER A 108 23.04 -1.14 -10.49
CA SER A 108 22.48 0.19 -10.74
C SER A 108 21.01 0.35 -10.36
N ALA A 109 20.25 -0.74 -10.21
CA ALA A 109 18.85 -0.70 -9.79
C ALA A 109 18.67 -0.31 -8.32
N ALA A 110 19.71 -0.52 -7.50
CA ALA A 110 19.76 -0.05 -6.11
C ALA A 110 19.89 1.49 -6.00
N GLU A 111 20.28 2.18 -7.08
CA GLU A 111 20.40 3.66 -7.12
C GLU A 111 19.11 4.35 -7.64
N ASP A 112 18.23 3.63 -8.34
CA ASP A 112 17.00 4.14 -8.93
C ASP A 112 15.77 3.51 -8.24
N ASP A 113 15.32 4.07 -7.11
CA ASP A 113 13.95 3.84 -6.64
C ASP A 113 13.00 4.30 -7.76
N PRO A 114 12.15 3.43 -8.35
CA PRO A 114 11.19 3.85 -9.38
C PRO A 114 10.20 4.91 -8.87
N PHE A 115 10.12 5.12 -7.55
CA PHE A 115 9.40 6.18 -6.88
C PHE A 115 10.36 6.99 -5.98
N PRO A 116 11.26 7.81 -6.58
CA PRO A 116 12.20 8.59 -5.78
C PRO A 116 11.44 9.42 -4.74
N ASP A 117 11.96 9.47 -3.50
CA ASP A 117 11.35 10.20 -2.38
C ASP A 117 10.91 11.59 -2.83
N PRO A 118 9.60 11.79 -3.08
CA PRO A 118 9.15 13.06 -3.60
C PRO A 118 9.31 14.08 -2.47
N GLU A 119 9.47 15.36 -2.81
CA GLU A 119 9.43 16.39 -1.78
C GLU A 119 8.00 16.46 -1.22
N ILE A 120 7.79 15.90 -0.03
CA ILE A 120 6.45 15.78 0.57
C ILE A 120 6.13 17.01 1.40
N GLU A 121 5.06 17.70 1.01
CA GLU A 121 4.42 18.70 1.84
C GLU A 121 3.43 18.04 2.78
N SER A 122 3.65 18.18 4.09
CA SER A 122 2.78 17.63 5.13
C SER A 122 2.20 18.72 6.03
N THR A 123 0.90 18.66 6.29
CA THR A 123 0.20 19.59 7.19
C THR A 123 -0.64 18.82 8.20
N PHE A 124 -0.66 19.26 9.46
CA PHE A 124 -1.54 18.72 10.50
C PHE A 124 -2.07 19.87 11.35
N GLN A 125 -3.38 19.96 11.48
CA GLN A 125 -4.04 21.07 12.17
C GLN A 125 -5.35 20.66 12.85
N PRO A 126 -5.83 21.45 13.84
CA PRO A 126 -7.21 21.37 14.28
C PRO A 126 -8.17 21.59 13.11
N ALA A 127 -9.28 20.86 13.11
CA ALA A 127 -10.29 20.99 12.08
C ALA A 127 -10.83 22.41 12.00
N THR A 128 -10.79 22.99 10.81
CA THR A 128 -11.27 24.36 10.57
C THR A 128 -12.78 24.42 10.29
N THR A 129 -13.38 23.27 10.01
CA THR A 129 -14.81 23.10 9.78
C THR A 129 -15.44 22.27 10.88
N VAL A 130 -16.67 22.63 11.24
CA VAL A 130 -17.47 21.83 12.19
C VAL A 130 -18.23 20.79 11.38
N SER A 131 -17.77 19.55 11.44
CA SER A 131 -18.44 18.38 10.85
C SER A 131 -18.70 17.33 11.91
N VAL A 132 -19.88 16.72 11.88
CA VAL A 132 -20.25 15.59 12.75
C VAL A 132 -20.81 14.50 11.86
N GLU A 133 -20.22 13.31 11.96
CA GLU A 133 -20.60 12.14 11.22
C GLU A 133 -20.81 10.98 12.19
N GLU A 134 -21.96 10.32 12.14
CA GLU A 134 -22.23 9.12 12.96
C GLU A 134 -21.99 9.35 14.47
N GLY A 135 -22.28 10.56 14.95
CA GLY A 135 -22.05 10.96 16.35
C GLY A 135 -20.61 11.38 16.68
N ALA A 136 -19.67 11.22 15.75
CA ALA A 136 -18.28 11.61 15.92
C ALA A 136 -18.01 13.01 15.32
N ALA A 137 -17.44 13.92 16.10
CA ALA A 137 -17.09 15.26 15.66
C ALA A 137 -15.68 15.29 15.07
N LEU A 138 -15.50 15.94 13.91
CA LEU A 138 -14.19 16.18 13.32
C LEU A 138 -13.37 17.11 14.23
N ARG A 139 -12.18 16.66 14.66
CA ARG A 139 -11.31 17.41 15.59
C ARG A 139 -10.01 17.85 14.96
N TYR A 140 -9.41 17.01 14.12
CA TYR A 140 -8.15 17.29 13.44
C TYR A 140 -8.20 16.84 12.00
N GLU A 141 -7.37 17.46 11.18
CA GLU A 141 -7.18 17.11 9.77
C GLU A 141 -5.70 17.25 9.41
N GLY A 142 -5.27 16.48 8.42
CA GLY A 142 -3.93 16.60 7.87
C GLY A 142 -3.87 16.16 6.42
N ILE A 143 -2.87 16.66 5.70
CA ILE A 143 -2.69 16.41 4.27
C ILE A 143 -1.22 16.14 3.98
N HIS A 144 -0.94 15.07 3.24
CA HIS A 144 0.32 14.85 2.55
C HIS A 144 0.12 15.12 1.05
N ARG A 145 1.04 15.84 0.42
CA ARG A 145 1.05 16.09 -1.02
C ARG A 145 2.45 15.89 -1.59
N ALA A 146 2.51 15.26 -2.75
CA ALA A 146 3.70 15.19 -3.58
C ALA A 146 3.30 14.92 -5.03
N GLY A 147 3.62 15.85 -5.94
CA GLY A 147 3.16 15.78 -7.33
C GLY A 147 1.64 15.67 -7.44
N GLU A 148 1.15 14.65 -8.15
CA GLU A 148 -0.28 14.34 -8.36
C GLU A 148 -0.93 13.62 -7.16
N ALA A 149 -0.13 13.06 -6.25
CA ALA A 149 -0.62 12.35 -5.08
C ALA A 149 -1.03 13.33 -3.97
N ARG A 150 -2.22 13.10 -3.41
CA ARG A 150 -2.70 13.74 -2.20
C ARG A 150 -3.36 12.73 -1.26
N VAL A 151 -2.95 12.73 0.00
CA VAL A 151 -3.54 11.91 1.05
C VAL A 151 -4.09 12.82 2.15
N GLU A 152 -5.38 12.69 2.43
CA GLU A 152 -6.08 13.47 3.46
C GLU A 152 -6.44 12.57 4.64
N ARG A 153 -6.09 12.98 5.87
CA ARG A 153 -6.53 12.31 7.09
C ARG A 153 -7.47 13.19 7.89
N SER A 154 -8.62 12.63 8.27
CA SER A 154 -9.62 13.26 9.13
C SER A 154 -9.77 12.46 10.42
N PHE A 155 -9.69 13.14 11.57
CA PHE A 155 -9.77 12.54 12.89
C PHE A 155 -11.05 12.95 13.59
N PHE A 156 -11.99 12.02 13.70
CA PHE A 156 -13.29 12.20 14.33
C PHE A 156 -13.30 11.59 15.72
N VAL A 157 -13.74 12.34 16.73
CA VAL A 157 -13.86 11.87 18.11
C VAL A 157 -15.33 11.74 18.47
N ASN A 158 -15.70 10.57 18.96
CA ASN A 158 -17.02 10.28 19.50
C ASN A 158 -16.90 10.12 21.02
N ASP A 159 -17.33 11.15 21.75
CA ASP A 159 -17.30 11.16 23.21
C ASP A 159 -18.32 10.19 23.81
N THR A 160 -19.38 9.83 23.08
CA THR A 160 -20.46 8.94 23.57
C THR A 160 -20.01 7.48 23.52
N ASP A 161 -19.41 7.09 22.41
CA ASP A 161 -18.90 5.73 22.20
C ASP A 161 -17.44 5.56 22.66
N ALA A 162 -16.86 6.62 23.27
CA ALA A 162 -15.48 6.71 23.73
C ALA A 162 -14.51 6.16 22.68
N CYS A 163 -14.57 6.67 21.45
CA CYS A 163 -13.72 6.20 20.36
C CYS A 163 -13.26 7.35 19.45
N ILE A 164 -12.14 7.12 18.78
CA ILE A 164 -11.64 7.96 17.70
C ILE A 164 -11.69 7.18 16.40
N ARG A 165 -12.30 7.78 15.37
CA ARG A 165 -12.29 7.29 14.00
C ARG A 165 -11.34 8.13 13.15
N VAL A 166 -10.38 7.48 12.52
CA VAL A 166 -9.42 8.07 11.59
C VAL A 166 -9.78 7.66 10.18
N ARG A 167 -10.17 8.62 9.35
CA ARG A 167 -10.42 8.41 7.92
C ARG A 167 -9.21 8.88 7.14
N THR A 168 -8.60 8.02 6.34
CA THR A 168 -7.56 8.37 5.35
C THR A 168 -8.17 8.30 3.96
N THR A 169 -8.07 9.36 3.16
CA THR A 169 -8.62 9.44 1.80
C THR A 169 -7.50 9.70 0.82
N TYR A 170 -7.46 8.95 -0.28
CA TYR A 170 -6.39 9.01 -1.28
C TYR A 170 -6.91 9.66 -2.56
N PHE A 171 -6.07 10.51 -3.17
CA PHE A 171 -6.39 11.25 -4.38
C PHE A 171 -5.21 11.25 -5.37
N TRP A 172 -5.50 11.06 -6.65
CA TRP A 172 -4.53 11.23 -7.74
C TRP A 172 -5.08 12.22 -8.76
N ASP A 173 -4.32 13.28 -9.08
CA ASP A 173 -4.77 14.38 -9.95
C ASP A 173 -6.18 14.91 -9.55
N ASP A 174 -6.36 15.11 -8.25
CA ASP A 174 -7.62 15.47 -7.59
C ASP A 174 -8.80 14.47 -7.71
N GLU A 175 -8.64 13.35 -8.42
CA GLU A 175 -9.61 12.26 -8.44
C GLU A 175 -9.52 11.42 -7.16
N ARG A 176 -10.66 11.15 -6.51
CA ARG A 176 -10.72 10.33 -5.30
C ARG A 176 -10.56 8.85 -5.64
N LEU A 177 -9.47 8.25 -5.20
CA LEU A 177 -9.16 6.84 -5.38
C LEU A 177 -9.86 5.94 -4.36
N GLY A 178 -10.14 6.47 -3.16
CA GLY A 178 -10.80 5.72 -2.10
C GLY A 178 -10.55 6.29 -0.71
N SER A 179 -11.05 5.61 0.33
CA SER A 179 -10.77 5.97 1.72
C SER A 179 -10.76 4.74 2.64
N LEU A 180 -10.00 4.82 3.73
CA LEU A 180 -9.88 3.84 4.81
C LEU A 180 -10.33 4.48 6.13
N ASP A 181 -11.24 3.83 6.85
CA ASP A 181 -11.61 4.23 8.21
C ASP A 181 -10.98 3.24 9.20
N ARG A 182 -10.32 3.76 10.24
CA ARG A 182 -9.81 3.01 11.39
C ARG A 182 -10.41 3.55 12.67
N THR A 183 -10.71 2.69 13.62
CA THR A 183 -11.25 3.10 14.93
C THR A 183 -10.32 2.67 16.05
N ARG A 184 -10.15 3.52 17.07
CA ARG A 184 -9.46 3.21 18.33
C ARG A 184 -10.32 3.61 19.51
N ASP A 185 -10.27 2.79 20.56
CA ASP A 185 -10.95 3.08 21.82
C ASP A 185 -10.23 4.20 22.57
N LEU A 186 -11.00 5.01 23.27
CA LEU A 186 -10.56 6.05 24.20
C LEU A 186 -10.85 5.59 25.64
N LEU A 187 -10.20 6.22 26.60
CA LEU A 187 -10.59 6.11 28.00
C LEU A 187 -11.96 6.79 28.24
N GLU A 188 -12.59 6.50 29.40
CA GLU A 188 -13.94 6.97 29.73
C GLU A 188 -14.12 8.51 29.69
N ASP A 189 -13.03 9.28 29.78
CA ASP A 189 -13.03 10.74 29.68
C ASP A 189 -12.88 11.27 28.23
N GLY A 190 -12.62 10.39 27.25
CA GLY A 190 -12.44 10.75 25.84
C GLY A 190 -11.17 11.56 25.54
N GLU A 191 -10.29 11.76 26.53
CA GLU A 191 -9.09 12.60 26.38
C GLU A 191 -7.87 11.79 25.93
N PHE A 192 -7.86 10.49 26.19
CA PHE A 192 -6.72 9.60 25.96
C PHE A 192 -7.11 8.37 25.16
N VAL A 193 -6.20 7.92 24.29
CA VAL A 193 -6.36 6.66 23.56
C VAL A 193 -6.08 5.49 24.49
N ALA A 194 -7.02 4.56 24.62
CA ALA A 194 -6.96 3.49 25.61
C ALA A 194 -5.73 2.58 25.44
N THR A 195 -5.36 2.28 24.19
CA THR A 195 -4.24 1.38 23.90
C THR A 195 -2.88 1.99 24.20
N THR A 196 -2.69 3.28 23.95
CA THR A 196 -1.37 3.93 24.05
C THR A 196 -1.22 4.82 25.28
N GLY A 197 -2.33 5.24 25.90
CA GLY A 197 -2.37 6.23 26.97
C GLY A 197 -1.98 7.64 26.51
N GLU A 198 -1.86 7.87 25.20
CA GLU A 198 -1.53 9.18 24.63
C GLU A 198 -2.76 10.10 24.63
N PRO A 199 -2.59 11.41 24.87
CA PRO A 199 -3.64 12.38 24.58
C PRO A 199 -4.08 12.28 23.12
N VAL A 200 -5.37 12.48 22.85
CA VAL A 200 -5.94 12.35 21.50
C VAL A 200 -5.17 13.17 20.46
N GLU A 201 -4.80 14.43 20.75
CA GLU A 201 -4.03 15.25 19.80
C GLU A 201 -2.67 14.60 19.45
N ALA A 202 -1.95 14.11 20.46
CA ALA A 202 -0.64 13.51 20.29
C ALA A 202 -0.73 12.24 19.43
N PHE A 203 -1.74 11.41 19.69
CA PHE A 203 -2.05 10.24 18.87
C PHE A 203 -2.35 10.63 17.42
N CYS A 204 -3.23 11.62 17.19
CA CYS A 204 -3.60 12.06 15.84
C CYS A 204 -2.38 12.57 15.07
N ARG A 205 -1.56 13.43 15.70
CA ARG A 205 -0.36 14.00 15.10
C ARG A 205 0.66 12.91 14.75
N ARG A 206 0.93 11.99 15.68
CA ARG A 206 1.84 10.86 15.44
C ARG A 206 1.33 9.96 14.32
N THR A 207 0.04 9.62 14.35
CA THR A 207 -0.59 8.78 13.32
C THR A 207 -0.54 9.43 11.94
N HIS A 208 -0.69 10.75 11.87
CA HIS A 208 -0.57 11.49 10.61
C HIS A 208 0.88 11.55 10.11
N LEU A 209 1.85 11.80 10.98
CA LEU A 209 3.25 12.05 10.58
C LEU A 209 4.16 10.82 10.63
N VAL A 210 3.61 9.62 10.83
CA VAL A 210 4.43 8.40 11.02
C VAL A 210 5.27 8.07 9.80
N ASP A 211 4.67 8.11 8.61
CA ASP A 211 5.32 7.79 7.34
C ASP A 211 4.58 8.42 6.14
N PRO A 212 4.76 9.74 5.91
CA PRO A 212 4.15 10.42 4.75
C PRO A 212 4.61 9.86 3.40
N GLU A 213 5.82 9.29 3.32
CA GLU A 213 6.37 8.74 2.09
C GLU A 213 5.64 7.49 1.66
N SER A 214 5.41 6.56 2.59
CA SER A 214 4.59 5.37 2.32
C SER A 214 3.18 5.74 1.84
N ASP A 215 2.57 6.78 2.41
CA ASP A 215 1.24 7.25 1.99
C ASP A 215 1.23 7.75 0.54
N VAL A 216 2.22 8.57 0.18
CA VAL A 216 2.34 9.14 -1.16
C VAL A 216 2.69 8.05 -2.18
N ARG A 217 3.62 7.14 -1.87
CA ARG A 217 3.95 5.99 -2.74
C ARG A 217 2.73 5.12 -2.97
N TYR A 218 1.95 4.82 -1.93
CA TYR A 218 0.68 4.07 -2.06
C TYR A 218 -0.30 4.79 -2.99
N CYS A 219 -0.46 6.10 -2.79
CA CYS A 219 -1.35 6.92 -3.61
C CYS A 219 -0.91 6.96 -5.08
N ALA A 220 0.39 7.04 -5.35
CA ALA A 220 0.94 7.02 -6.70
C ALA A 220 0.66 5.70 -7.43
N ARG A 221 0.86 4.57 -6.75
CA ARG A 221 0.58 3.25 -7.33
C ARG A 221 -0.91 3.05 -7.63
N LEU A 222 -1.81 3.53 -6.77
CA LEU A 222 -3.24 3.51 -7.04
C LEU A 222 -3.59 4.33 -8.31
N GLY A 223 -3.01 5.52 -8.45
CA GLY A 223 -3.23 6.39 -9.61
C GLY A 223 -2.75 5.76 -10.91
N THR A 224 -1.53 5.22 -10.93
CA THR A 224 -0.94 4.60 -12.12
C THR A 224 -1.68 3.32 -12.53
N ASN A 225 -2.13 2.50 -11.58
CA ASN A 225 -2.90 1.29 -11.88
C ASN A 225 -4.32 1.61 -12.38
N SER A 226 -4.92 2.73 -11.96
CA SER A 226 -6.21 3.20 -12.48
C SER A 226 -6.11 3.74 -13.92
N MET A 227 -4.93 4.25 -14.32
CA MET A 227 -4.66 4.66 -15.71
C MET A 227 -4.22 3.50 -16.63
N GLY A 228 -3.96 2.32 -16.06
CA GLY A 228 -3.58 1.09 -16.77
C GLY A 228 -4.74 0.37 -17.46
N SER A 229 -5.47 1.04 -18.34
CA SER A 229 -6.18 0.41 -19.47
C SER A 229 -6.45 1.42 -20.57
N PRO A 230 -5.51 1.63 -21.51
CA PRO A 230 -5.84 2.14 -22.82
C PRO A 230 -6.41 0.98 -23.65
N GLU A 231 -7.62 1.21 -24.17
CA GLU A 231 -8.23 0.43 -25.24
C GLU A 231 -7.21 0.06 -26.32
N ALA A 232 -7.00 -1.23 -26.57
CA ALA A 232 -6.58 -1.66 -27.88
C ALA A 232 -7.80 -1.57 -28.80
N GLY A 233 -8.01 -0.38 -29.37
CA GLY A 233 -8.84 -0.23 -30.56
C GLY A 233 -8.23 -1.07 -31.68
N ASP A 234 -8.96 -2.07 -32.17
CA ASP A 234 -8.71 -2.65 -33.49
C ASP A 234 -9.50 -1.81 -34.51
N GLU A 235 -8.89 -0.69 -34.94
CA GLU A 235 -9.22 -0.08 -36.22
C GLU A 235 -8.87 -1.07 -37.33
N ARG A 236 -9.87 -1.82 -37.78
CA ARG A 236 -9.79 -2.51 -39.07
C ARG A 236 -11.06 -2.33 -39.88
N GLN A 237 -11.05 -1.34 -40.77
CA GLN A 237 -11.53 -1.38 -42.16
C GLN A 237 -10.88 -0.22 -42.95
N PRO A 238 -10.76 -0.24 -44.30
CA PRO A 238 -11.30 -1.15 -45.33
C PRO A 238 -10.14 -1.85 -46.11
N GLU A 239 -10.26 -2.75 -47.09
CA GLU A 239 -11.07 -2.92 -48.32
C GLU A 239 -11.08 -4.44 -48.62
N GLY A 240 -12.16 -5.09 -49.06
CA GLY A 240 -12.71 -5.00 -50.41
C GLY A 240 -11.98 -5.92 -51.41
N THR A 241 -12.51 -7.12 -51.69
CA THR A 241 -12.91 -7.60 -53.06
C THR A 241 -13.08 -9.13 -53.15
N ASP A 242 -14.24 -9.51 -53.68
CA ASP A 242 -14.51 -10.60 -54.63
C ASP A 242 -14.20 -12.08 -54.30
N ARG A 243 -15.29 -12.86 -54.21
CA ARG A 243 -15.84 -13.73 -55.29
C ARG A 243 -15.99 -15.25 -54.98
N TRP A 244 -17.24 -15.68 -55.23
CA TRP A 244 -17.84 -17.02 -55.42
C TRP A 244 -18.07 -17.90 -54.19
#